data_AF-A0ABD1NMV2-F1
#
_entry.id   AF-A0ABD1NMV2-F1
#
_cell.length_a   1.000
_cell.length_b   1.000
_cell.length_c   1.000
_cell.angle_alpha   90.00
_cell.angle_beta   90.00
_cell.angle_gamma   90.00
#
_symmetry.space_group_name_H-M   'P 1'
#
loop_
_entity.id
_entity.type
_entity.pdbx_description
1 polymer ?
#
loop_
_entity_poly.entity_id
_entity_poly.type
_entity_poly.pdbx_seq_one_letter_code
_entity_poly.pdbx_strand_id
1 'polypeptide(L)'
;MESSQSTVLGGNGGSGGNGSFISQNNDTAASAAGVDDSMQKLNQVSNSIQKTLGLIHQLYLTVSTFNASFQMPLLQRINGLVVELDNMVKLAEKCNIQVPMEVVNLIDDGKNPDEFTKNVINSCIAKNQITKGKTDALKSLRKHLLEELEQNFHDEVETFRESRAAAAAELKRQAQAQSQSILPNGDVRVKSEH
;
A
#
# COMPACT_ATOMS: atom_id res chain seq x y z
N MET A 1 37.09 -32.43 -30.86
CA MET A 1 37.39 -32.56 -29.42
C MET A 1 36.30 -31.75 -28.70
N GLU A 2 35.09 -32.30 -28.58
CA GLU A 2 34.61 -33.18 -27.47
C GLU A 2 34.19 -32.29 -26.28
N SER A 3 32.88 -32.04 -26.09
CA SER A 3 31.94 -32.74 -25.18
C SER A 3 32.36 -32.68 -23.70
N SER A 4 31.54 -32.63 -22.65
CA SER A 4 30.12 -32.43 -22.33
C SER A 4 30.02 -32.81 -20.83
N GLN A 5 29.29 -32.08 -19.98
CA GLN A 5 28.54 -32.56 -18.78
C GLN A 5 28.06 -31.31 -18.02
N SER A 6 26.78 -30.95 -17.89
CA SER A 6 25.55 -31.65 -17.49
C SER A 6 25.61 -32.23 -16.07
N THR A 7 24.90 -31.56 -15.16
CA THR A 7 24.15 -32.19 -14.06
C THR A 7 22.77 -31.56 -13.99
N VAL A 8 21.76 -32.42 -14.13
CA VAL A 8 20.31 -32.19 -14.04
C VAL A 8 19.82 -32.65 -12.67
N LEU A 9 18.58 -32.26 -12.32
CA LEU A 9 17.66 -32.77 -11.28
C LEU A 9 17.59 -31.84 -10.05
N GLY A 10 16.45 -31.34 -9.57
CA GLY A 10 15.02 -31.47 -9.87
C GLY A 10 14.33 -30.31 -9.12
N GLY A 11 13.24 -29.70 -9.60
CA GLY A 11 11.90 -30.30 -9.61
C GLY A 11 11.15 -29.95 -8.30
N ASN A 12 10.19 -29.02 -8.37
CA ASN A 12 8.78 -29.16 -7.94
C ASN A 12 8.16 -27.91 -7.26
N GLY A 13 6.96 -27.54 -7.74
CA GLY A 13 5.93 -26.75 -7.05
C GLY A 13 6.06 -25.22 -7.19
N GLY A 14 5.31 -24.48 -8.01
CA GLY A 14 3.91 -24.68 -8.36
C GLY A 14 3.00 -24.11 -7.26
N SER A 15 2.95 -22.79 -7.11
CA SER A 15 1.87 -22.11 -6.37
C SER A 15 1.46 -20.86 -7.12
N GLY A 16 0.52 -21.05 -8.05
CA GLY A 16 -0.28 -19.98 -8.63
C GLY A 16 -1.30 -19.53 -7.58
N GLY A 17 -0.92 -18.55 -6.78
CA GLY A 17 -1.83 -17.86 -5.86
C GLY A 17 -2.78 -16.97 -6.64
N ASN A 18 -4.04 -17.40 -6.72
CA ASN A 18 -5.16 -16.68 -7.30
C ASN A 18 -5.39 -15.38 -6.51
N GLY A 19 -4.85 -14.26 -6.99
CA GLY A 19 -5.05 -12.94 -6.40
C GLY A 19 -6.46 -12.43 -6.70
N SER A 20 -7.44 -12.87 -5.91
CA SER A 20 -8.78 -12.29 -5.90
C SER A 20 -8.68 -10.85 -5.38
N PHE A 21 -8.90 -9.88 -6.25
CA PHE A 21 -9.02 -8.48 -5.87
C PHE A 21 -10.31 -8.32 -5.07
N ILE A 22 -10.20 -8.22 -3.75
CA ILE A 22 -11.30 -7.84 -2.89
C ILE A 22 -11.61 -6.38 -3.21
N SER A 23 -12.67 -6.14 -3.99
CA SER A 23 -13.25 -4.82 -4.15
C SER A 23 -13.96 -4.48 -2.84
N GLN A 24 -13.26 -3.79 -1.94
CA GLN A 24 -13.90 -3.13 -0.80
C GLN A 24 -14.72 -1.95 -1.33
N ASN A 25 -16.00 -2.21 -1.59
CA ASN A 25 -17.00 -1.16 -1.66
C ASN A 25 -17.32 -0.79 -0.21
N ASN A 26 -16.80 0.34 0.28
CA ASN A 26 -17.23 0.90 1.55
C ASN A 26 -17.48 2.41 1.38
N ASP A 27 -18.77 2.75 1.35
CA ASP A 27 -19.40 3.98 1.81
C ASP A 27 -18.53 5.26 1.87
N THR A 28 -18.52 5.98 0.75
CA THR A 28 -17.88 7.29 0.59
C THR A 28 -18.48 8.39 1.49
N ALA A 29 -19.59 8.14 2.18
CA ALA A 29 -20.21 9.10 3.10
C ALA A 29 -19.79 8.91 4.58
N ALA A 30 -19.46 7.68 5.00
CA ALA A 30 -19.00 7.40 6.37
C ALA A 30 -17.48 7.59 6.54
N SER A 31 -16.73 7.55 5.44
CA SER A 31 -15.27 7.68 5.41
C SER A 31 -14.76 9.10 5.65
N ALA A 32 -15.53 10.14 5.32
CA ALA A 32 -15.12 11.53 5.54
C ALA A 32 -15.06 11.92 7.04
N ALA A 33 -16.01 11.44 7.85
CA ALA A 33 -16.06 11.76 9.28
C ALA A 33 -14.98 11.01 10.10
N GLY A 34 -14.66 9.76 9.73
CA GLY A 34 -13.62 8.97 10.40
C GLY A 34 -12.19 9.40 10.08
N VAL A 35 -11.95 9.93 8.88
CA VAL A 35 -10.65 10.50 8.48
C VAL A 35 -10.39 11.81 9.21
N ASP A 36 -11.40 12.67 9.36
CA ASP A 36 -11.29 13.94 10.09
C ASP A 36 -10.97 13.72 11.57
N ASP A 37 -11.65 12.77 12.23
CA ASP A 37 -11.39 12.40 13.63
C ASP A 37 -9.96 11.86 13.85
N SER A 38 -9.46 11.05 12.92
CA SER A 38 -8.08 10.52 12.98
C SER A 38 -7.03 11.62 12.82
N MET A 39 -7.27 12.55 11.89
CA MET A 39 -6.41 13.72 11.66
C MET A 39 -6.43 14.65 12.89
N GLN A 40 -7.58 14.83 13.53
CA GLN A 40 -7.69 15.62 14.76
C GLN A 40 -6.91 14.99 15.92
N LYS A 41 -7.01 13.67 16.13
CA LYS A 41 -6.24 12.96 17.17
C LYS A 41 -4.73 13.10 16.94
N LEU A 42 -4.28 12.98 15.69
CA LEU A 42 -2.89 13.23 15.30
C LEU A 42 -2.43 14.65 15.65
N ASN A 43 -3.24 15.66 15.33
CA ASN A 43 -2.94 17.05 15.68
C ASN A 43 -2.85 17.25 17.20
N GLN A 44 -3.69 16.58 17.99
CA GLN A 44 -3.61 16.62 19.46
C GLN A 44 -2.28 16.05 19.97
N VAL A 45 -1.84 14.90 19.44
CA VAL A 45 -0.54 14.31 19.78
C VAL A 45 0.61 15.25 19.37
N SER A 46 0.56 15.80 18.15
CA SER A 46 1.56 16.76 17.66
C SER A 46 1.67 17.99 18.57
N ASN A 47 0.52 18.58 18.96
CA ASN A 47 0.49 19.71 19.88
C ASN A 47 1.06 19.36 21.27
N SER A 48 0.79 18.16 21.78
CA SER A 48 1.35 17.68 23.05
C SER A 48 2.88 17.48 22.97
N ILE A 49 3.39 16.97 21.84
CA ILE A 49 4.84 16.86 21.58
C ILE A 49 5.49 18.26 21.58
N GLN A 50 4.90 19.23 20.87
CA GLN A 50 5.40 20.61 20.85
C GLN A 50 5.40 21.25 22.24
N LYS A 51 4.33 21.04 23.02
CA LYS A 51 4.24 21.51 24.40
C LYS A 51 5.31 20.87 25.29
N THR A 52 5.54 19.56 25.15
CA THR A 52 6.58 18.82 25.87
C THR A 52 7.96 19.38 25.56
N LEU A 53 8.27 19.63 24.27
CA LEU A 53 9.52 20.25 23.85
C LEU A 53 9.71 21.65 24.48
N GLY A 54 8.64 22.46 24.51
CA GLY A 54 8.66 23.77 25.16
C GLY A 54 8.94 23.69 26.66
N LEU A 55 8.32 22.73 27.36
CA LEU A 55 8.56 22.49 28.79
C LEU A 55 10.01 22.04 29.06
N ILE A 56 10.55 21.14 28.23
CA ILE A 56 11.95 20.69 28.32
C ILE A 56 12.90 21.88 28.13
N HIS A 57 12.65 22.72 27.12
CA HIS A 57 13.47 23.90 26.88
C HIS A 57 13.41 24.90 28.05
N GLN A 58 12.23 25.15 28.60
CA GLN A 58 12.06 26.05 29.73
C GLN A 58 12.70 25.50 31.01
N LEU A 59 12.67 24.18 31.20
CA LEU A 59 13.39 23.48 32.26
C LEU A 59 14.90 23.67 32.09
N TYR A 60 15.43 23.46 30.88
CA TYR A 60 16.85 23.70 30.56
C TYR A 60 17.29 25.12 30.92
N LEU A 61 16.51 26.16 30.55
CA LEU A 61 16.84 27.55 30.88
C LEU A 61 16.87 27.80 32.39
N THR A 62 15.91 27.22 33.12
CA THR A 62 15.81 27.36 34.59
C THR A 62 16.99 26.67 35.30
N VAL A 63 17.40 25.49 34.82
CA VAL A 63 18.55 24.76 35.36
C VAL A 63 19.87 25.47 35.02
N SER A 64 19.99 25.99 33.79
CA SER A 64 21.21 26.68 33.33
C SER A 64 21.50 27.97 34.09
N THR A 65 20.47 28.62 34.64
CA THR A 65 20.57 29.89 35.37
C THR A 65 20.16 29.75 36.83
N PHE A 66 20.29 28.54 37.38
CA PHE A 66 19.74 28.19 38.68
C PHE A 66 20.31 29.05 39.82
N ASN A 67 19.42 29.52 40.68
CA ASN A 67 19.71 30.12 41.98
C ASN A 67 18.60 29.77 42.97
N ALA A 68 18.81 30.06 44.27
CA ALA A 68 17.88 29.67 45.34
C ALA A 68 16.43 30.15 45.12
N SER A 69 16.22 31.30 44.45
CA SER A 69 14.89 31.82 44.14
C SER A 69 14.15 30.99 43.09
N PHE A 70 14.85 30.18 42.30
CA PHE A 70 14.26 29.31 41.28
C PHE A 70 13.93 27.89 41.76
N GLN A 71 14.15 27.56 43.03
CA GLN A 71 13.87 26.22 43.57
C GLN A 71 12.41 25.81 43.39
N MET A 72 11.45 26.68 43.74
CA MET A 72 10.03 26.37 43.61
C MET A 72 9.56 26.31 42.14
N PRO A 73 9.91 27.29 41.27
CA PRO A 73 9.64 27.20 39.83
C PRO A 73 10.21 25.94 39.17
N LEU A 74 11.42 25.50 39.56
CA LEU A 74 12.03 24.28 39.05
C LEU A 74 11.17 23.05 39.34
N LEU A 75 10.74 22.88 40.59
CA LEU A 75 9.85 21.78 41.01
C LEU A 75 8.52 21.80 40.24
N GLN A 76 7.92 22.99 40.08
CA GLN A 76 6.69 23.14 39.30
C GLN A 76 6.89 22.75 37.83
N ARG A 77 8.02 23.10 37.22
CA ARG A 77 8.34 22.73 35.82
C ARG A 77 8.55 21.24 35.64
N ILE A 78 9.27 20.60 36.55
CA ILE A 78 9.48 19.14 36.52
C ILE A 78 8.14 18.42 36.62
N ASN A 79 7.30 18.80 37.58
CA ASN A 79 5.96 18.21 37.73
C ASN A 79 5.09 18.47 36.50
N GLY A 80 5.16 19.67 35.92
CA GLY A 80 4.46 20.01 34.68
C GLY A 80 4.89 19.14 33.49
N LEU A 81 6.19 18.85 33.37
CA LEU A 81 6.72 17.94 32.34
C LEU A 81 6.21 16.51 32.54
N VAL A 82 6.23 16.00 33.78
CA VAL A 82 5.73 14.65 34.09
C VAL A 82 4.25 14.50 33.72
N VAL A 83 3.42 15.50 34.08
CA VAL A 83 1.99 15.51 33.74
C VAL A 83 1.76 15.56 32.23
N GLU A 84 2.55 16.36 31.50
CA GLU A 84 2.42 16.43 30.04
C GLU A 84 2.87 15.13 29.35
N LEU A 85 3.93 14.47 29.84
CA LEU A 85 4.36 13.17 29.32
C LEU A 85 3.28 12.09 29.51
N ASP A 86 2.62 12.05 30.66
CA ASP A 86 1.49 11.15 30.91
C ASP A 86 0.30 11.45 29.97
N ASN A 87 0.00 12.74 29.74
CA ASN A 87 -1.02 13.15 28.78
C ASN A 87 -0.65 12.74 27.34
N MET A 88 0.62 12.90 26.94
CA MET A 88 1.11 12.53 25.62
C MET A 88 0.92 11.03 25.35
N VAL A 89 1.21 10.16 26.33
CA VAL A 89 0.99 8.71 26.22
C VAL A 89 -0.49 8.39 26.03
N LYS A 90 -1.38 9.00 26.83
CA LYS A 90 -2.85 8.82 26.73
C LYS A 90 -3.43 9.30 25.41
N LEU A 91 -2.84 10.34 24.82
CA LEU A 91 -3.23 10.82 23.48
C LEU A 91 -2.73 9.87 22.40
N ALA A 92 -1.51 9.34 22.53
CA ALA A 92 -0.92 8.40 21.59
C ALA A 92 -1.70 7.08 21.50
N GLU A 93 -2.24 6.57 22.61
CA GLU A 93 -3.10 5.36 22.63
C GLU A 93 -4.34 5.49 21.74
N LYS A 94 -4.82 6.71 21.49
CA LYS A 94 -5.98 6.98 20.63
C LYS A 94 -5.61 7.05 19.15
N CYS A 95 -4.34 7.08 18.80
CA CYS A 95 -3.84 7.14 17.44
C CYS A 95 -3.49 5.73 16.94
N ASN A 96 -4.37 5.14 16.12
CA ASN A 96 -4.15 3.82 15.53
C ASN A 96 -3.47 3.94 14.15
N ILE A 97 -2.16 4.26 14.15
CA ILE A 97 -1.36 4.45 12.93
C ILE A 97 -0.28 3.38 12.87
N GLN A 98 -0.15 2.73 11.73
CA GLN A 98 0.94 1.81 11.46
C GLN A 98 2.08 2.55 10.77
N VAL A 99 3.28 2.44 11.34
CA VAL A 99 4.50 3.04 10.79
C VAL A 99 5.42 1.91 10.35
N PRO A 100 5.86 1.86 9.08
CA PRO A 100 6.84 0.89 8.62
C PRO A 100 8.17 1.03 9.39
N MET A 101 8.81 -0.10 9.70
CA MET A 101 10.08 -0.08 10.45
C MET A 101 11.20 0.62 9.69
N GLU A 102 11.18 0.61 8.36
CA GLU A 102 12.17 1.36 7.57
C GLU A 102 12.09 2.87 7.84
N VAL A 103 10.89 3.41 8.08
CA VAL A 103 10.70 4.82 8.43
C VAL A 103 11.30 5.12 9.80
N VAL A 104 11.10 4.22 10.77
CA VAL A 104 11.70 4.36 12.12
C VAL A 104 13.22 4.35 12.05
N ASN A 105 13.81 3.43 11.27
CA ASN A 105 15.26 3.37 11.09
C ASN A 105 15.84 4.65 10.45
N LEU A 106 15.11 5.27 9.51
CA LEU A 106 15.54 6.55 8.93
C LEU A 106 15.56 7.67 9.98
N ILE A 107 14.59 7.68 10.91
CA ILE A 107 14.54 8.65 12.00
C ILE A 107 15.72 8.45 12.96
N ASP A 108 16.02 7.21 13.34
CA ASP A 108 17.15 6.88 14.21
C ASP A 108 18.51 7.24 13.59
N ASP A 109 18.64 7.09 12.27
CA ASP A 109 19.80 7.52 11.47
C ASP A 109 19.90 9.05 11.32
N GLY A 110 18.88 9.82 11.73
CA GLY A 110 18.80 11.27 11.52
C GLY A 110 18.55 11.68 10.06
N LYS A 111 18.01 10.78 9.23
CA LYS A 111 17.64 11.04 7.83
C LYS A 111 16.20 11.48 7.71
N ASN A 112 15.83 12.01 6.54
CA ASN A 112 14.45 12.41 6.28
C ASN A 112 13.56 11.16 6.05
N PRO A 113 12.52 10.91 6.86
CA PRO A 113 11.59 9.79 6.66
C PRO A 113 10.87 9.81 5.29
N ASP A 114 10.72 10.97 4.65
CA ASP A 114 10.13 11.08 3.31
C ASP A 114 10.93 10.37 2.22
N GLU A 115 12.21 10.07 2.48
CA GLU A 115 13.04 9.29 1.57
C GLU A 115 12.46 7.89 1.36
N PHE A 116 11.88 7.28 2.39
CA PHE A 116 11.16 6.01 2.26
C PHE A 116 9.99 6.14 1.27
N THR A 117 9.13 7.14 1.46
CA THR A 117 7.98 7.39 0.58
C THR A 117 8.44 7.60 -0.87
N LYS A 118 9.48 8.41 -1.08
CA LYS A 118 10.08 8.63 -2.40
C LYS A 118 10.58 7.32 -3.01
N ASN A 119 11.28 6.48 -2.24
CA ASN A 119 11.83 5.20 -2.71
C ASN A 119 10.73 4.20 -3.07
N VAL A 120 9.65 4.14 -2.30
CA VAL A 120 8.48 3.30 -2.59
C VAL A 120 7.81 3.74 -3.89
N ILE A 121 7.58 5.04 -4.07
CA ILE A 121 6.99 5.58 -5.30
C ILE A 121 7.87 5.28 -6.51
N ASN A 122 9.17 5.55 -6.43
CA ASN A 122 10.11 5.27 -7.52
C ASN A 122 10.20 3.78 -7.84
N SER A 123 10.19 2.92 -6.82
CA SER A 123 10.17 1.46 -7.00
C SER A 123 8.89 1.00 -7.68
N CYS A 124 7.75 1.61 -7.35
CA CYS A 124 6.47 1.33 -8.01
C CYS A 124 6.50 1.72 -9.49
N ILE A 125 7.01 2.91 -9.81
CA ILE A 125 7.17 3.38 -11.20
C ILE A 125 8.07 2.43 -11.99
N ALA A 126 9.24 2.09 -11.45
CA ALA A 126 10.19 1.18 -12.10
C ALA A 126 9.56 -0.21 -12.33
N LYS A 127 8.91 -0.78 -11.31
CA LYS A 127 8.23 -2.08 -11.43
C LYS A 127 7.09 -2.04 -12.44
N ASN A 128 6.31 -0.96 -12.49
CA ASN A 128 5.25 -0.77 -13.47
C ASN A 128 5.82 -0.75 -14.89
N GLN A 129 6.88 0.02 -15.11
CA GLN A 129 7.53 0.12 -16.43
C GLN A 129 8.15 -1.22 -16.86
N ILE A 130 8.81 -1.95 -15.95
CA ILE A 130 9.34 -3.29 -16.22
C ILE A 130 8.20 -4.25 -16.58
N THR A 131 7.09 -4.20 -15.84
CA THR A 131 5.93 -5.07 -16.06
C THR A 131 5.27 -4.79 -17.40
N LYS A 132 5.15 -3.50 -17.78
CA LYS A 132 4.69 -3.09 -19.10
C LYS A 132 5.64 -3.60 -20.19
N GLY A 133 6.95 -3.40 -20.04
CA GLY A 133 7.95 -3.90 -21.00
C GLY A 133 7.90 -5.41 -21.18
N LYS A 134 7.77 -6.19 -20.10
CA LYS A 134 7.58 -7.65 -20.16
C LYS A 134 6.29 -8.03 -20.89
N THR A 135 5.20 -7.33 -20.61
CA THR A 135 3.90 -7.55 -21.27
C THR A 135 3.98 -7.27 -22.76
N ASP A 136 4.62 -6.17 -23.15
CA ASP A 136 4.76 -5.77 -24.55
C ASP A 136 5.72 -6.70 -25.31
N ALA A 137 6.80 -7.17 -24.67
CA ALA A 137 7.67 -8.20 -25.24
C ALA A 137 6.92 -9.51 -25.48
N LEU A 138 6.08 -9.96 -24.53
CA LEU A 138 5.27 -11.17 -24.70
C LEU A 138 4.22 -11.01 -25.80
N LYS A 139 3.57 -9.84 -25.90
CA LYS A 139 2.66 -9.53 -27.01
C LYS A 139 3.39 -9.56 -28.35
N SER A 140 4.58 -8.97 -28.41
CA SER A 140 5.41 -8.95 -29.62
C SER A 140 5.82 -10.38 -30.03
N LEU A 141 6.32 -11.19 -29.10
CA LEU A 141 6.68 -12.59 -29.37
C LEU A 141 5.47 -13.38 -29.90
N ARG A 142 4.32 -13.23 -29.23
CA ARG A 142 3.07 -13.87 -29.66
C ARG A 142 2.68 -13.46 -31.07
N LYS A 143 2.79 -12.17 -31.41
CA LYS A 143 2.49 -11.64 -32.74
C LYS A 143 3.39 -12.30 -33.80
N HIS A 144 4.71 -12.26 -33.61
CA HIS A 144 5.67 -12.84 -34.56
C HIS A 144 5.45 -14.35 -34.74
N LEU A 145 5.19 -15.09 -33.66
CA LEU A 145 4.91 -16.52 -33.75
C LEU A 145 3.63 -16.81 -34.56
N LEU A 146 2.60 -15.99 -34.40
CA LEU A 146 1.35 -16.11 -35.19
C LEU A 146 1.59 -15.80 -36.67
N GLU A 147 2.41 -14.80 -36.99
CA GLU A 147 2.74 -14.45 -38.38
C GLU A 147 3.52 -15.58 -39.08
N GLU A 148 4.51 -16.18 -38.41
CA GLU A 148 5.28 -17.32 -38.93
C GLU A 148 4.41 -18.58 -39.09
N LEU A 149 3.50 -18.84 -38.16
CA LEU A 149 2.54 -19.94 -38.27
C LEU A 149 1.55 -19.72 -39.41
N GLU A 150 1.08 -18.49 -39.62
CA GLU A 150 0.13 -18.15 -40.68
C GLU A 150 0.75 -18.36 -42.06
N GLN A 151 2.06 -18.11 -42.21
CA GLN A 151 2.79 -18.35 -43.46
C GLN A 151 3.06 -19.84 -43.74
N ASN A 152 3.25 -20.66 -42.71
CA ASN A 152 3.65 -22.07 -42.87
C ASN A 152 2.49 -23.07 -42.75
N PHE A 153 1.42 -22.74 -42.01
CA PHE A 153 0.33 -23.65 -41.62
C PHE A 153 -1.03 -22.92 -41.55
N HIS A 154 -1.57 -22.51 -42.69
CA HIS A 154 -2.78 -21.67 -42.80
C HIS A 154 -4.03 -22.28 -42.10
N ASP A 155 -4.31 -23.56 -42.34
CA ASP A 155 -5.53 -24.23 -41.83
C ASP A 155 -5.51 -24.40 -40.29
N GLU A 156 -4.33 -24.61 -39.71
CA GLU A 156 -4.16 -24.77 -38.26
C GLU A 156 -4.30 -23.44 -37.51
N VAL A 157 -3.88 -22.33 -38.12
CA VAL A 157 -3.99 -20.99 -37.53
C VAL A 157 -5.45 -20.53 -37.43
N GLU A 158 -6.27 -20.83 -38.44
CA GLU A 158 -7.72 -20.52 -38.38
C GLU A 158 -8.41 -21.34 -37.27
N THR A 159 -8.12 -22.64 -37.16
CA THR A 159 -8.62 -23.49 -36.07
C THR A 159 -8.18 -22.96 -34.68
N PHE A 160 -6.94 -22.48 -34.56
CA PHE A 160 -6.43 -21.86 -33.33
C PHE A 160 -7.12 -20.52 -33.03
N ARG A 161 -7.39 -19.67 -34.04
CA ARG A 161 -8.11 -18.40 -33.87
C ARG A 161 -9.54 -18.63 -33.36
N GLU A 162 -10.25 -19.59 -33.94
CA GLU A 162 -11.60 -19.98 -33.52
C GLU A 162 -11.62 -20.51 -32.09
N SER A 163 -10.73 -21.46 -31.77
CA SER A 163 -10.59 -22.03 -30.42
C SER A 163 -10.29 -20.96 -29.36
N ARG A 164 -9.44 -19.99 -29.71
CA ARG A 164 -9.08 -18.88 -28.82
C ARG A 164 -10.24 -17.89 -28.63
N ALA A 165 -11.01 -17.61 -29.68
CA ALA A 165 -12.19 -16.76 -29.59
C ALA A 165 -13.27 -17.42 -28.71
N ALA A 166 -13.49 -18.73 -28.87
CA ALA A 166 -14.40 -19.51 -28.03
C ALA A 166 -13.95 -19.50 -26.55
N ALA A 167 -12.66 -19.73 -26.28
CA ALA A 167 -12.12 -19.69 -24.92
C ALA A 167 -12.24 -18.30 -24.28
N ALA A 168 -12.00 -17.22 -25.03
CA ALA A 168 -12.16 -15.86 -24.52
C ALA A 168 -13.63 -15.50 -24.24
N ALA A 169 -14.56 -15.95 -25.08
CA ALA A 169 -15.99 -15.79 -24.87
C ALA A 169 -16.48 -16.56 -23.64
N GLU A 170 -15.98 -17.79 -23.45
CA GLU A 170 -16.30 -18.62 -22.29
C GLU A 170 -15.79 -17.99 -20.99
N LEU A 171 -14.55 -17.50 -20.97
CA LEU A 171 -13.98 -16.81 -19.82
C LEU A 171 -14.81 -15.55 -19.45
N LYS A 172 -15.25 -14.79 -20.47
CA LYS A 172 -16.12 -13.63 -20.27
C LYS A 172 -17.49 -14.01 -19.70
N ARG A 173 -18.07 -15.11 -20.19
CA ARG A 173 -19.36 -15.64 -19.69
C ARG A 173 -19.25 -16.13 -18.25
N GLN A 174 -18.15 -16.81 -17.90
CA GLN A 174 -17.88 -17.25 -16.53
C GLN A 174 -17.67 -16.07 -15.58
N ALA A 175 -16.94 -15.03 -16.00
CA ALA A 175 -16.80 -13.81 -15.20
C ALA A 175 -18.15 -13.11 -14.97
N GLN A 176 -19.03 -13.06 -15.99
CA GLN A 176 -20.39 -12.52 -15.86
C GLN A 176 -21.28 -13.39 -14.95
N ALA A 177 -21.22 -14.71 -15.08
CA ALA A 177 -21.96 -15.64 -14.22
C ALA A 177 -21.49 -15.57 -12.74
N GLN A 178 -20.19 -15.43 -12.51
CA GLN A 178 -19.63 -15.21 -11.16
C GLN A 178 -20.06 -13.86 -10.58
N SER A 179 -20.18 -12.81 -11.41
CA SER A 179 -20.71 -11.52 -10.96
C SER A 179 -22.22 -11.54 -10.68
N GLN A 180 -23.01 -12.35 -11.40
CA GLN A 180 -24.45 -12.53 -11.13
C GLN A 180 -24.72 -13.44 -9.92
N SER A 181 -23.83 -14.39 -9.62
CA SER A 181 -23.97 -15.28 -8.47
C SER A 181 -23.68 -14.61 -7.12
N ILE A 182 -23.17 -13.37 -7.09
CA ILE A 182 -22.81 -12.63 -5.85
C ILE A 182 -23.90 -11.59 -5.46
N LEU A 183 -25.06 -11.53 -6.13
CA LEU A 183 -26.14 -10.63 -5.73
C LEU A 183 -27.44 -11.37 -5.39
N PRO A 184 -27.75 -11.60 -4.10
CA PRO A 184 -29.13 -11.66 -3.64
C PRO A 184 -29.58 -10.23 -3.26
N ASN A 185 -30.61 -9.76 -3.95
CA ASN A 185 -31.47 -8.60 -3.67
C ASN A 185 -31.04 -7.23 -4.19
N GLY A 186 -31.82 -6.73 -5.16
CA GLY A 186 -31.87 -5.30 -5.48
C GLY A 186 -32.42 -4.92 -6.87
N ASP A 187 -33.27 -5.73 -7.51
CA ASP A 187 -33.94 -5.31 -8.76
C ASP A 187 -35.03 -4.26 -8.45
N VAL A 188 -34.64 -3.00 -8.29
CA VAL A 188 -35.58 -1.89 -8.44
C VAL A 188 -35.72 -1.64 -9.94
N ARG A 189 -36.78 -2.22 -10.52
CA ARG A 189 -37.31 -1.84 -11.84
C ARG A 189 -37.58 -0.34 -11.82
N VAL A 190 -36.70 0.46 -12.41
CA VAL A 190 -37.01 1.85 -12.73
C VAL A 190 -37.97 1.83 -13.92
N LYS A 191 -39.25 2.11 -13.65
CA LYS A 191 -40.25 2.42 -14.67
C LYS A 191 -39.73 3.59 -15.51
N SER A 192 -39.65 3.38 -16.83
CA SER A 192 -39.54 4.45 -17.81
C SER A 192 -40.90 5.16 -17.91
N GLU A 193 -40.98 6.39 -17.41
CA GLU A 193 -42.06 7.31 -17.76
C GLU A 193 -41.75 8.01 -19.09
N HIS A 194 -42.81 8.27 -19.86
CA HIS A 194 -42.85 9.00 -21.12
C HIS A 194 -42.64 10.51 -20.93
#